data_AF-A0A7S2B038-F1
#
_entry.id   AF-A0A7S2B038-F1
#
_cell.length_a   1.000
_cell.length_b   1.000
_cell.length_c   1.000
_cell.angle_alpha   90.00
_cell.angle_beta   90.00
_cell.angle_gamma   90.00
#
_symmetry.space_group_name_H-M   'P 1'
#
loop_
_entity.id
_entity.type
_entity.pdbx_description
1 polymer ?
#
loop_
_entity_poly.entity_id
_entity_poly.type
_entity_poly.pdbx_seq_one_letter_code
_entity_poly.pdbx_strand_id
1 'polypeptide(L)'
;YGRGQAFIEAELYQSIRVFSGTSGGAITAGMLATRTEAELLRDVIVDNVSTDFKRDGSQAAQDVRWFPKLIDQLVNFTRTRVLVDRAEFKRCCDYYYGTTTFAEAYAHTKKHVSISVSNSQLGCMYSGKRRVLLNHISSPHVTVASAVAASCSLPGIMLPNKLWAKDADGNIVPFEVDGVEFIDGSILADLPFKRMSTLFNVSNFVVSQVNFHVTPFLHKLHSPKKDTRYWKILSFLDHDIRSRAQALSQLGLLPTFFGQTISGVAKQKYHGDVTIVPSFTSAETMGIKAVFNPDVKDMRHYIAGGERATWPHLNRVKFMMRTETKLGSCISRLQKSLLERPSELRNSKWEHQLSSLHSFTNLTHAEIPSKGGNGTSGAGGVSGKMAALRSAADRLGSEVRRG
;
A
#
# COMPACT_ATOMS: atom_id res chain seq x y z
N TYR A 1 -0.48 -8.89 -8.73
CA TYR A 1 -1.63 -9.81 -8.73
C TYR A 1 -1.28 -11.22 -8.24
N GLY A 2 -0.32 -11.93 -8.85
CA GLY A 2 0.05 -13.29 -8.43
C GLY A 2 0.32 -13.54 -6.95
N ARG A 3 0.96 -12.59 -6.25
CA ARG A 3 1.12 -12.69 -4.78
C ARG A 3 -0.21 -12.72 -4.03
N GLY A 4 -1.17 -11.92 -4.49
CA GLY A 4 -2.53 -11.89 -3.94
C GLY A 4 -3.23 -13.22 -4.11
N GLN A 5 -3.08 -13.85 -5.28
CA GLN A 5 -3.60 -15.19 -5.56
C GLN A 5 -3.07 -16.21 -4.56
N ALA A 6 -1.75 -16.27 -4.35
CA ALA A 6 -1.15 -17.18 -3.36
C ALA A 6 -1.65 -16.92 -1.92
N PHE A 7 -1.90 -15.67 -1.53
CA PHE A 7 -2.47 -15.35 -0.22
C PHE A 7 -3.94 -15.75 -0.09
N ILE A 8 -4.70 -15.68 -1.18
CA ILE A 8 -6.10 -16.11 -1.24
C ILE A 8 -6.18 -17.64 -1.13
N GLU A 9 -5.43 -18.35 -1.98
CA GLU A 9 -5.36 -19.83 -1.95
C GLU A 9 -4.86 -20.38 -0.61
N ALA A 10 -4.01 -19.64 0.10
CA ALA A 10 -3.53 -20.01 1.42
C ALA A 10 -4.47 -19.64 2.58
N GLU A 11 -5.64 -19.07 2.29
CA GLU A 11 -6.66 -18.57 3.24
C GLU A 11 -6.13 -17.46 4.18
N LEU A 12 -5.10 -16.73 3.75
CA LEU A 12 -4.49 -15.66 4.54
C LEU A 12 -5.05 -14.28 4.19
N TYR A 13 -5.57 -14.13 2.98
CA TYR A 13 -6.03 -12.84 2.46
C TYR A 13 -7.10 -12.18 3.34
N GLN A 14 -8.02 -12.96 3.90
CA GLN A 14 -9.08 -12.45 4.78
C GLN A 14 -8.52 -11.83 6.07
N SER A 15 -7.46 -12.44 6.63
CA SER A 15 -6.80 -11.96 7.84
C SER A 15 -5.99 -10.69 7.61
N ILE A 16 -5.45 -10.49 6.40
CA ILE A 16 -4.68 -9.29 6.06
C ILE A 16 -5.64 -8.12 5.77
N ARG A 17 -5.66 -7.12 6.65
CA ARG A 17 -6.61 -5.99 6.56
C ARG A 17 -6.01 -4.70 6.03
N VAL A 18 -4.70 -4.55 6.16
CA VAL A 18 -4.00 -3.30 5.89
C VAL A 18 -3.10 -3.48 4.67
N PHE A 19 -3.31 -2.66 3.65
CA PHE A 19 -2.52 -2.67 2.43
C PHE A 19 -1.96 -1.27 2.15
N SER A 20 -0.78 -1.21 1.54
CA SER A 20 -0.22 0.05 1.07
C SER A 20 0.44 -0.11 -0.29
N GLY A 21 0.28 0.91 -1.14
CA GLY A 21 0.87 0.97 -2.47
C GLY A 21 1.48 2.34 -2.76
N THR A 22 2.56 2.30 -3.53
CA THR A 22 3.24 3.47 -4.09
C THR A 22 3.58 3.14 -5.55
N SER A 23 3.48 4.10 -6.47
CA SER A 23 3.80 3.89 -7.89
C SER A 23 3.01 2.73 -8.51
N GLY A 24 3.65 1.79 -9.21
CA GLY A 24 2.99 0.55 -9.70
C GLY A 24 2.31 -0.28 -8.60
N GLY A 25 2.76 -0.18 -7.35
CA GLY A 25 2.07 -0.76 -6.19
C GLY A 25 0.72 -0.08 -5.88
N ALA A 26 0.57 1.21 -6.22
CA ALA A 26 -0.70 1.94 -6.07
C ALA A 26 -1.77 1.40 -7.02
N ILE A 27 -1.40 0.98 -8.24
CA ILE A 27 -2.34 0.31 -9.17
C ILE A 27 -2.89 -0.98 -8.54
N THR A 28 -2.02 -1.80 -7.98
CA THR A 28 -2.47 -3.02 -7.29
C THR A 28 -3.27 -2.67 -6.03
N ALA A 29 -2.84 -1.68 -5.24
CA ALA A 29 -3.55 -1.25 -4.04
C ALA A 29 -4.95 -0.72 -4.34
N GLY A 30 -5.12 0.05 -5.43
CA GLY A 30 -6.43 0.54 -5.88
C GLY A 30 -7.40 -0.61 -6.21
N MET A 31 -6.90 -1.68 -6.83
CA MET A 31 -7.70 -2.90 -7.07
C MET A 31 -8.10 -3.58 -5.77
N LEU A 32 -7.16 -3.74 -4.83
CA LEU A 32 -7.44 -4.33 -3.52
C LEU A 32 -8.39 -3.47 -2.66
N ALA A 33 -8.43 -2.16 -2.88
CA ALA A 33 -9.33 -1.24 -2.17
C ALA A 33 -10.77 -1.38 -2.67
N THR A 34 -10.95 -1.50 -3.98
CA THR A 34 -12.26 -1.41 -4.63
C THR A 34 -12.95 -2.75 -4.78
N ARG A 35 -12.20 -3.86 -4.77
CA ARG A 35 -12.70 -5.21 -5.06
C ARG A 35 -12.62 -6.14 -3.86
N THR A 36 -13.68 -6.91 -3.66
CA THR A 36 -13.73 -8.02 -2.71
C THR A 36 -12.85 -9.18 -3.18
N GLU A 37 -12.59 -10.14 -2.31
CA GLU A 37 -11.78 -11.33 -2.64
C GLU A 37 -12.33 -12.09 -3.87
N ALA A 38 -13.65 -12.30 -3.93
CA ALA A 38 -14.30 -12.98 -5.04
C ALA A 38 -14.19 -12.18 -6.35
N GLU A 39 -14.34 -10.86 -6.30
CA GLU A 39 -14.16 -9.98 -7.47
C GLU A 39 -12.70 -9.89 -7.92
N LEU A 40 -11.75 -9.94 -6.99
CA LEU A 40 -10.33 -9.97 -7.33
C LEU A 40 -9.99 -11.21 -8.14
N LEU A 41 -10.43 -12.40 -7.69
CA LEU A 41 -10.23 -13.65 -8.44
C LEU A 41 -10.94 -13.63 -9.79
N ARG A 42 -12.18 -13.12 -9.82
CA ARG A 42 -12.99 -13.13 -11.04
C ARG A 42 -12.52 -12.13 -12.07
N ASP A 43 -12.14 -10.91 -11.68
CA ASP A 43 -12.00 -9.77 -12.60
C ASP A 43 -10.59 -9.19 -12.68
N VAL A 44 -9.73 -9.42 -11.66
CA VAL A 44 -8.40 -8.79 -11.58
C VAL A 44 -7.26 -9.80 -11.75
N ILE A 45 -7.36 -10.96 -11.13
CA ILE A 45 -6.36 -12.03 -11.19
C ILE A 45 -6.67 -12.91 -12.40
N VAL A 46 -6.65 -12.27 -13.57
CA VAL A 46 -6.91 -12.89 -14.87
C VAL A 46 -5.92 -12.38 -15.89
N ASP A 47 -5.57 -13.21 -16.86
CA ASP A 47 -4.52 -12.90 -17.82
C ASP A 47 -4.88 -11.71 -18.73
N ASN A 48 -6.17 -11.45 -18.95
CA ASN A 48 -6.67 -10.38 -19.81
C ASN A 48 -6.95 -9.05 -19.07
N VAL A 49 -6.59 -8.93 -17.78
CA VAL A 49 -6.87 -7.73 -16.97
C VAL A 49 -6.32 -6.44 -17.58
N SER A 50 -5.21 -6.50 -18.32
CA SER A 50 -4.59 -5.34 -18.96
C SER A 50 -5.13 -5.01 -20.34
N THR A 51 -5.84 -5.92 -20.99
CA THR A 51 -6.29 -5.81 -22.38
C THR A 51 -7.81 -5.70 -22.51
N ASP A 52 -8.55 -6.35 -21.62
CA ASP A 52 -10.01 -6.38 -21.61
C ASP A 52 -10.55 -6.57 -20.18
N PHE A 53 -10.48 -5.51 -19.40
CA PHE A 53 -10.87 -5.52 -18.00
C PHE A 53 -12.38 -5.70 -17.79
N LYS A 54 -13.22 -5.04 -18.60
CA LYS A 54 -14.68 -5.10 -18.48
C LYS A 54 -15.32 -6.28 -19.22
N ARG A 55 -14.56 -7.02 -20.05
CA ARG A 55 -15.03 -8.19 -20.82
C ARG A 55 -16.14 -7.90 -21.82
N ASP A 56 -16.28 -6.64 -22.19
CA ASP A 56 -17.30 -6.12 -23.11
C ASP A 56 -16.66 -5.55 -24.39
N GLY A 57 -15.34 -5.63 -24.53
CA GLY A 57 -14.60 -5.05 -25.65
C GLY A 57 -14.52 -3.51 -25.62
N SER A 58 -15.11 -2.84 -24.61
CA SER A 58 -15.10 -1.38 -24.51
C SER A 58 -13.68 -0.83 -24.34
N GLN A 59 -12.78 -1.59 -23.72
CA GLN A 59 -11.39 -1.18 -23.54
C GLN A 59 -10.65 -1.03 -24.87
N ALA A 60 -10.86 -1.98 -25.79
CA ALA A 60 -10.30 -1.95 -27.12
C ALA A 60 -10.95 -0.85 -27.98
N ALA A 61 -12.28 -0.69 -27.88
CA ALA A 61 -13.00 0.34 -28.61
C ALA A 61 -12.60 1.78 -28.21
N GLN A 62 -12.33 2.00 -26.92
CA GLN A 62 -11.91 3.30 -26.37
C GLN A 62 -10.38 3.46 -26.32
N ASP A 63 -9.62 2.51 -26.87
CA ASP A 63 -8.15 2.43 -26.83
C ASP A 63 -7.55 2.73 -25.44
N VAL A 64 -8.13 2.17 -24.38
CA VAL A 64 -7.68 2.42 -22.99
C VAL A 64 -6.45 1.56 -22.68
N ARG A 65 -5.33 2.21 -22.35
CA ARG A 65 -4.06 1.56 -22.02
C ARG A 65 -3.39 2.23 -20.82
N TRP A 66 -2.66 1.44 -20.03
CA TRP A 66 -1.82 2.00 -18.94
C TRP A 66 -0.66 2.84 -19.47
N PHE A 67 -0.09 2.41 -20.60
CA PHE A 67 0.97 3.13 -21.29
C PHE A 67 0.62 3.22 -22.79
N PRO A 68 0.80 4.40 -23.41
CA PRO A 68 0.57 4.57 -24.83
C PRO A 68 1.60 3.78 -25.65
N LYS A 69 1.38 3.64 -26.96
CA LYS A 69 2.30 2.90 -27.84
C LYS A 69 3.66 3.63 -27.90
N LEU A 70 4.73 2.89 -28.22
CA LEU A 70 6.08 3.47 -28.28
C LEU A 70 6.21 4.70 -29.18
N ILE A 71 5.51 4.69 -30.32
CA ILE A 71 5.53 5.81 -31.26
C ILE A 71 4.91 7.05 -30.60
N ASP A 72 3.76 6.88 -29.94
CA ASP A 72 3.08 7.96 -29.23
C ASP A 72 3.90 8.45 -28.03
N GLN A 73 4.60 7.54 -27.32
CA GLN A 73 5.53 7.90 -26.26
C GLN A 73 6.68 8.76 -26.79
N LEU A 74 7.24 8.41 -27.95
CA LEU A 74 8.32 9.16 -28.58
C LEU A 74 7.85 10.53 -29.07
N VAL A 75 6.66 10.61 -29.67
CA VAL A 75 6.04 11.87 -30.10
C VAL A 75 5.72 12.77 -28.90
N ASN A 76 5.21 12.20 -27.81
CA ASN A 76 4.99 12.94 -26.58
C ASN A 76 6.32 13.43 -25.99
N PHE A 77 7.35 12.58 -26.00
CA PHE A 77 8.66 12.96 -25.49
C PHE A 77 9.28 14.13 -26.27
N THR A 78 9.15 14.15 -27.59
CA THR A 78 9.66 15.27 -28.41
C THR A 78 8.86 16.55 -28.19
N ARG A 79 7.55 16.46 -27.90
CA ARG A 79 6.67 17.62 -27.72
C ARG A 79 6.68 18.20 -26.30
N THR A 80 6.58 17.35 -25.28
CA THR A 80 6.32 17.74 -23.88
C THR A 80 7.43 17.31 -22.92
N ARG A 81 8.46 16.60 -23.41
CA ARG A 81 9.55 15.99 -22.61
C ARG A 81 9.08 14.99 -21.56
N VAL A 82 7.88 14.44 -21.71
CA VAL A 82 7.35 13.33 -20.89
C VAL A 82 6.87 12.21 -21.81
N LEU A 83 6.96 10.96 -21.33
CA LEU A 83 6.59 9.78 -22.12
C LEU A 83 5.08 9.56 -22.17
N VAL A 84 4.38 9.85 -21.07
CA VAL A 84 2.95 9.60 -20.91
C VAL A 84 2.23 10.89 -20.56
N ASP A 85 1.15 11.17 -21.28
CA ASP A 85 0.27 12.29 -20.94
C ASP A 85 -0.52 12.00 -19.67
N ARG A 86 -0.64 13.01 -18.81
CA ARG A 86 -1.30 12.86 -17.50
C ARG A 86 -2.80 12.63 -17.61
N ALA A 87 -3.45 13.22 -18.61
CA ALA A 87 -4.88 13.08 -18.81
C ALA A 87 -5.21 11.69 -19.36
N GLU A 88 -4.37 11.17 -20.25
CA GLU A 88 -4.52 9.82 -20.79
C GLU A 88 -4.35 8.75 -19.69
N PHE A 89 -3.34 8.89 -18.83
CA PHE A 89 -3.19 7.98 -17.69
C PHE A 89 -4.34 8.09 -16.68
N LYS A 90 -4.85 9.31 -16.44
CA LYS A 90 -6.01 9.52 -15.58
C LYS A 90 -7.28 8.89 -16.18
N ARG A 91 -7.49 9.00 -17.50
CA ARG A 91 -8.57 8.33 -18.24
C ARG A 91 -8.51 6.82 -18.07
N CYS A 92 -7.31 6.24 -18.13
CA CYS A 92 -7.10 4.84 -17.82
C CYS A 92 -7.49 4.52 -16.36
N CYS A 93 -6.99 5.30 -15.38
CA CYS A 93 -7.37 5.10 -13.97
C CYS A 93 -8.90 5.18 -13.76
N ASP A 94 -9.59 6.12 -14.41
CA ASP A 94 -11.04 6.27 -14.33
C ASP A 94 -11.80 5.08 -14.92
N TYR A 95 -11.26 4.49 -16.00
CA TYR A 95 -11.84 3.29 -16.59
C TYR A 95 -11.81 2.07 -15.64
N TYR A 96 -10.71 1.92 -14.87
CA TYR A 96 -10.51 0.79 -13.95
C TYR A 96 -11.19 0.96 -12.57
N TYR A 97 -11.10 2.16 -11.98
CA TYR A 97 -11.58 2.41 -10.61
C TYR A 97 -12.87 3.23 -10.55
N GLY A 98 -13.33 3.80 -11.68
CA GLY A 98 -14.50 4.66 -11.72
C GLY A 98 -14.37 5.88 -10.81
N THR A 99 -15.49 6.28 -10.22
CA THR A 99 -15.59 7.43 -9.30
C THR A 99 -15.53 7.03 -7.82
N THR A 100 -15.15 5.78 -7.53
CA THR A 100 -15.13 5.25 -6.16
C THR A 100 -14.14 6.01 -5.28
N THR A 101 -14.62 6.46 -4.11
CA THR A 101 -13.82 7.12 -3.07
C THR A 101 -13.21 6.12 -2.10
N PHE A 102 -12.21 6.53 -1.32
CA PHE A 102 -11.63 5.66 -0.29
C PHE A 102 -12.64 5.23 0.78
N ALA A 103 -13.60 6.09 1.14
CA ALA A 103 -14.67 5.76 2.07
C ALA A 103 -15.62 4.69 1.50
N GLU A 104 -16.07 4.84 0.26
CA GLU A 104 -16.92 3.87 -0.44
C GLU A 104 -16.19 2.53 -0.62
N ALA A 105 -14.92 2.58 -1.02
CA ALA A 105 -14.06 1.41 -1.15
C ALA A 105 -13.92 0.64 0.18
N TYR A 106 -13.70 1.36 1.29
CA TYR A 106 -13.62 0.75 2.61
C TYR A 106 -14.96 0.19 3.09
N ALA A 107 -16.08 0.88 2.82
CA ALA A 107 -17.41 0.37 3.13
C ALA A 107 -17.69 -0.95 2.40
N HIS A 108 -17.22 -1.07 1.15
CA HIS A 108 -17.39 -2.27 0.33
C HIS A 108 -16.48 -3.44 0.75
N THR A 109 -15.18 -3.19 0.93
CA THR A 109 -14.19 -4.28 1.13
C THR A 109 -13.76 -4.48 2.57
N LYS A 110 -14.00 -3.49 3.44
CA LYS A 110 -13.49 -3.42 4.83
C LYS A 110 -11.97 -3.59 4.92
N LYS A 111 -11.23 -3.24 3.86
CA LYS A 111 -9.76 -3.26 3.82
C LYS A 111 -9.20 -1.84 3.96
N HIS A 112 -8.29 -1.65 4.89
CA HIS A 112 -7.59 -0.38 5.09
C HIS A 112 -6.48 -0.24 4.04
N VAL A 113 -6.79 0.41 2.92
CA VAL A 113 -5.82 0.66 1.85
C VAL A 113 -5.26 2.07 1.93
N SER A 114 -3.93 2.19 1.79
CA SER A 114 -3.21 3.47 1.79
C SER A 114 -2.34 3.67 0.56
N ILE A 115 -2.54 4.77 -0.16
CA ILE A 115 -1.75 5.16 -1.34
C ILE A 115 -0.86 6.35 -0.98
N SER A 116 0.43 6.26 -1.31
CA SER A 116 1.40 7.32 -1.04
C SER A 116 1.57 8.28 -2.20
N VAL A 117 1.52 9.59 -1.92
CA VAL A 117 1.80 10.66 -2.88
C VAL A 117 2.71 11.73 -2.26
N SER A 118 3.41 12.51 -3.07
CA SER A 118 4.23 13.65 -2.63
C SER A 118 3.74 14.92 -3.29
N ASN A 119 3.73 16.06 -2.61
CA ASN A 119 3.43 17.33 -3.28
C ASN A 119 4.59 17.73 -4.21
N SER A 120 4.26 18.28 -5.37
CA SER A 120 5.22 18.70 -6.39
C SER A 120 5.69 20.15 -6.24
N GLN A 121 5.02 20.92 -5.37
CA GLN A 121 4.97 22.38 -5.39
C GLN A 121 6.33 23.03 -5.69
N LEU A 122 6.47 23.41 -6.95
CA LEU A 122 7.63 24.09 -7.53
C LEU A 122 7.42 25.60 -7.33
N GLY A 123 7.56 26.11 -6.11
CA GLY A 123 7.35 27.55 -5.89
C GLY A 123 7.40 28.10 -4.47
N CYS A 124 7.25 27.29 -3.42
CA CYS A 124 7.41 27.79 -2.07
C CYS A 124 8.80 27.43 -1.53
N MET A 125 9.72 28.39 -1.61
CA MET A 125 11.11 28.30 -1.11
C MET A 125 11.20 28.05 0.41
N TYR A 126 10.07 27.98 1.12
CA TYR A 126 9.98 27.90 2.58
C TYR A 126 9.23 26.67 3.15
N SER A 127 8.69 25.76 2.33
CA SER A 127 8.14 24.50 2.83
C SER A 127 8.52 23.34 1.91
N GLY A 128 9.44 22.49 2.38
CA GLY A 128 9.92 21.34 1.64
C GLY A 128 8.81 20.38 1.19
N LYS A 129 9.12 19.57 0.17
CA LYS A 129 8.22 18.54 -0.37
C LYS A 129 7.74 17.61 0.77
N ARG A 130 6.43 17.57 1.03
CA ARG A 130 5.77 16.75 2.06
C ARG A 130 5.07 15.56 1.42
N ARG A 131 5.31 14.38 2.02
CA ARG A 131 4.60 13.15 1.68
C ARG A 131 3.22 13.13 2.32
N VAL A 132 2.21 12.77 1.55
CA VAL A 132 0.83 12.54 1.98
C VAL A 132 0.50 11.06 1.81
N LEU A 133 -0.16 10.48 2.81
CA LEU A 133 -0.66 9.12 2.76
C LEU A 133 -2.18 9.18 2.70
N LEU A 134 -2.73 8.84 1.54
CA LEU A 134 -4.16 8.90 1.24
C LEU A 134 -4.80 7.57 1.63
N ASN A 135 -5.83 7.62 2.46
CA ASN A 135 -6.63 6.46 2.84
C ASN A 135 -8.03 6.89 3.30
N HIS A 136 -8.88 5.94 3.66
CA HIS A 136 -10.24 6.20 4.15
C HIS A 136 -10.31 6.99 5.47
N ILE A 137 -9.23 7.09 6.25
CA ILE A 137 -9.16 7.88 7.50
C ILE A 137 -8.70 9.31 7.20
N SER A 138 -7.63 9.47 6.43
CA SER A 138 -6.99 10.76 6.17
C SER A 138 -7.63 11.52 5.00
N SER A 139 -8.22 10.81 4.05
CA SER A 139 -8.74 11.38 2.79
C SER A 139 -9.94 10.56 2.27
N PRO A 140 -11.02 10.42 3.06
CA PRO A 140 -12.17 9.56 2.74
C PRO A 140 -12.83 9.89 1.40
N HIS A 141 -12.96 11.18 1.08
CA HIS A 141 -13.68 11.68 -0.09
C HIS A 141 -12.85 11.66 -1.38
N VAL A 142 -11.54 11.40 -1.29
CA VAL A 142 -10.66 11.36 -2.47
C VAL A 142 -10.95 10.11 -3.28
N THR A 143 -11.05 10.26 -4.60
CA THR A 143 -11.25 9.16 -5.54
C THR A 143 -9.99 8.29 -5.64
N VAL A 144 -10.17 6.97 -5.62
CA VAL A 144 -9.06 6.01 -5.76
C VAL A 144 -8.36 6.21 -7.10
N ALA A 145 -9.12 6.49 -8.18
CA ALA A 145 -8.57 6.77 -9.51
C ALA A 145 -7.57 7.94 -9.50
N SER A 146 -7.92 9.07 -8.88
CA SER A 146 -7.01 10.22 -8.81
C SER A 146 -5.78 9.96 -7.93
N ALA A 147 -5.95 9.21 -6.84
CA ALA A 147 -4.85 8.84 -5.96
C ALA A 147 -3.84 7.93 -6.67
N VAL A 148 -4.31 6.95 -7.47
CA VAL A 148 -3.45 6.09 -8.29
C VAL A 148 -2.74 6.92 -9.37
N ALA A 149 -3.46 7.80 -10.08
CA ALA A 149 -2.88 8.67 -11.09
C ALA A 149 -1.77 9.57 -10.52
N ALA A 150 -2.00 10.19 -9.36
CA ALA A 150 -1.01 11.00 -8.66
C ALA A 150 0.18 10.19 -8.15
N SER A 151 -0.06 8.98 -7.63
CA SER A 151 1.00 8.11 -7.11
C SER A 151 1.90 7.56 -8.23
N CYS A 152 1.40 7.43 -9.47
CA CYS A 152 2.18 6.97 -10.62
C CYS A 152 2.83 8.11 -11.42
N SER A 153 2.63 9.37 -11.04
CA SER A 153 3.23 10.55 -11.70
C SER A 153 4.71 10.68 -11.35
N LEU A 154 5.55 9.87 -12.00
CA LEU A 154 7.01 9.94 -11.88
C LEU A 154 7.58 11.10 -12.74
N PRO A 155 8.36 12.02 -12.14
CA PRO A 155 9.07 13.05 -12.89
C PRO A 155 9.92 12.46 -14.01
N GLY A 156 9.77 13.01 -15.22
CA GLY A 156 10.42 12.52 -16.44
C GLY A 156 9.60 11.48 -17.22
N ILE A 157 8.69 10.75 -16.57
CA ILE A 157 7.77 9.82 -17.26
C ILE A 157 6.42 10.50 -17.50
N MET A 158 5.89 11.20 -16.49
CA MET A 158 4.58 11.84 -16.53
C MET A 158 4.58 13.15 -15.74
N LEU A 159 3.76 14.10 -16.15
CA LEU A 159 3.57 15.35 -15.42
C LEU A 159 2.85 15.12 -14.07
N PRO A 160 3.01 16.03 -13.10
CA PRO A 160 2.27 15.99 -11.85
C PRO A 160 0.75 16.01 -12.08
N ASN A 161 0.03 15.29 -11.22
CA ASN A 161 -1.42 15.12 -11.29
C ASN A 161 -2.12 15.78 -10.10
N LYS A 162 -3.37 16.20 -10.32
CA LYS A 162 -4.24 16.73 -9.27
C LYS A 162 -5.06 15.61 -8.63
N LEU A 163 -5.36 15.74 -7.35
CA LEU A 163 -6.30 14.87 -6.65
C LEU A 163 -7.73 15.36 -6.88
N TRP A 164 -8.66 14.40 -6.95
CA TRP A 164 -10.07 14.65 -7.16
C TRP A 164 -10.86 14.02 -6.02
N ALA A 165 -11.80 14.75 -5.47
CA ALA A 165 -12.66 14.32 -4.38
C ALA A 165 -14.13 14.42 -4.77
N LYS A 166 -14.96 13.66 -4.07
CA LYS A 166 -16.41 13.71 -4.20
C LYS A 166 -16.97 14.68 -3.17
N ASP A 167 -17.74 15.67 -3.61
CA ASP A 167 -18.43 16.60 -2.71
C ASP A 167 -19.62 15.92 -2.00
N ALA A 168 -20.33 16.68 -1.16
CA ALA A 168 -21.50 16.20 -0.44
C ALA A 168 -22.68 15.83 -1.39
N ASP A 169 -22.74 16.47 -2.55
CA ASP A 169 -23.77 16.28 -3.58
C ASP A 169 -23.44 15.10 -4.53
N GLY A 170 -22.25 14.53 -4.42
CA GLY A 170 -21.78 13.41 -5.23
C GLY A 170 -21.00 13.80 -6.49
N ASN A 171 -20.75 15.09 -6.74
CA ASN A 171 -19.99 15.57 -7.87
C ASN A 171 -18.48 15.44 -7.64
N ILE A 172 -17.74 15.25 -8.72
CA ILE A 172 -16.28 15.14 -8.68
C ILE A 172 -15.67 16.54 -8.81
N VAL A 173 -15.09 17.02 -7.71
CA VAL A 173 -14.44 18.32 -7.61
C VAL A 173 -12.93 18.16 -7.35
N PRO A 174 -12.09 19.14 -7.73
CA PRO A 174 -10.69 19.14 -7.34
C PRO A 174 -10.58 19.11 -5.80
N PHE A 175 -9.69 18.27 -5.27
CA PHE A 175 -9.41 18.27 -3.84
C PHE A 175 -8.79 19.62 -3.44
N GLU A 176 -9.40 20.31 -2.48
CA GLU A 176 -9.16 21.72 -2.10
C GLU A 176 -7.73 21.98 -1.57
N VAL A 177 -6.76 21.99 -2.48
CA VAL A 177 -5.42 22.51 -2.25
C VAL A 177 -4.99 23.28 -3.48
N ASP A 178 -5.38 24.56 -3.55
CA ASP A 178 -5.14 25.41 -4.70
C ASP A 178 -3.67 25.43 -5.11
N GLY A 179 -3.41 25.15 -6.39
CA GLY A 179 -2.08 25.15 -6.98
C GLY A 179 -1.16 23.99 -6.56
N VAL A 180 -1.64 23.00 -5.80
CA VAL A 180 -0.82 21.83 -5.42
C VAL A 180 -1.08 20.67 -6.37
N GLU A 181 -0.06 20.31 -7.12
CA GLU A 181 -0.02 19.05 -7.86
C GLU A 181 0.78 18.01 -7.07
N PHE A 182 0.56 16.75 -7.40
CA PHE A 182 1.15 15.61 -6.72
C PHE A 182 1.98 14.77 -7.69
N ILE A 183 3.08 14.23 -7.17
CA ILE A 183 4.01 13.32 -7.84
C ILE A 183 4.13 12.03 -7.02
N ASP A 184 4.81 11.04 -7.61
CA ASP A 184 5.02 9.73 -7.01
C ASP A 184 5.60 9.81 -5.59
N GLY A 185 5.02 9.02 -4.68
CA GLY A 185 5.42 8.91 -3.28
C GLY A 185 6.80 8.28 -3.06
N SER A 186 7.27 7.47 -4.01
CA SER A 186 8.52 6.70 -3.93
C SER A 186 9.76 7.59 -3.95
N ILE A 187 9.66 8.77 -4.55
CA ILE A 187 10.77 9.70 -4.74
C ILE A 187 11.30 10.21 -3.39
N LEU A 188 10.41 10.41 -2.40
CA LEU A 188 10.80 10.85 -1.05
C LEU A 188 11.10 9.66 -0.11
N ALA A 189 10.27 8.62 -0.14
CA ALA A 189 10.46 7.38 0.65
C ALA A 189 9.51 6.28 0.15
N ASP A 190 10.05 5.18 -0.37
CA ASP A 190 9.28 4.08 -0.99
C ASP A 190 8.17 3.53 -0.07
N LEU A 191 8.50 3.26 1.22
CA LEU A 191 7.60 2.57 2.16
C LEU A 191 7.24 3.42 3.42
N PRO A 192 5.95 3.67 3.73
CA PRO A 192 5.51 4.52 4.84
C PRO A 192 5.44 3.81 6.20
N PHE A 193 6.43 3.01 6.59
CA PHE A 193 6.36 2.15 7.79
C PHE A 193 5.87 2.88 9.05
N LYS A 194 6.52 3.99 9.43
CA LYS A 194 6.18 4.74 10.65
C LYS A 194 4.74 5.26 10.63
N ARG A 195 4.30 5.83 9.50
CA ARG A 195 2.95 6.40 9.38
C ARG A 195 1.88 5.30 9.37
N MET A 196 2.16 4.17 8.73
CA MET A 196 1.29 2.99 8.76
C MET A 196 1.16 2.42 10.17
N SER A 197 2.28 2.24 10.88
CA SER A 197 2.28 1.79 12.28
C SER A 197 1.47 2.72 13.17
N THR A 198 1.58 4.04 12.99
CA THR A 198 0.81 5.00 13.80
C THR A 198 -0.68 4.99 13.47
N LEU A 199 -1.06 4.90 12.20
CA LEU A 199 -2.47 4.98 11.79
C LEU A 199 -3.24 3.68 12.04
N PHE A 200 -2.61 2.53 11.80
CA PHE A 200 -3.28 1.22 11.83
C PHE A 200 -2.74 0.29 12.91
N ASN A 201 -1.86 0.78 13.80
CA ASN A 201 -1.24 0.01 14.86
C ASN A 201 -0.56 -1.29 14.38
N VAL A 202 0.04 -1.26 13.18
CA VAL A 202 0.72 -2.40 12.57
C VAL A 202 2.17 -2.50 13.05
N SER A 203 2.58 -3.71 13.45
CA SER A 203 3.93 -4.02 13.92
C SER A 203 4.76 -4.81 12.90
N ASN A 204 4.08 -5.62 12.08
CA ASN A 204 4.69 -6.54 11.14
C ASN A 204 4.44 -6.10 9.70
N PHE A 205 5.44 -6.18 8.84
CA PHE A 205 5.37 -5.74 7.45
C PHE A 205 5.79 -6.83 6.46
N VAL A 206 4.87 -7.18 5.57
CA VAL A 206 5.14 -7.98 4.36
C VAL A 206 5.32 -7.02 3.19
N VAL A 207 6.55 -6.92 2.67
CA VAL A 207 6.93 -6.00 1.61
C VAL A 207 7.06 -6.74 0.30
N SER A 208 6.38 -6.22 -0.72
CA SER A 208 6.45 -6.71 -2.09
C SER A 208 7.31 -5.74 -2.91
N GLN A 209 8.61 -6.03 -3.01
CA GLN A 209 9.51 -5.19 -3.80
C GLN A 209 9.51 -5.67 -5.26
N VAL A 210 9.21 -4.76 -6.18
CA VAL A 210 9.29 -5.00 -7.64
C VAL A 210 10.22 -3.99 -8.34
N ASN A 211 10.82 -3.06 -7.60
CA ASN A 211 11.65 -2.02 -8.19
C ASN A 211 12.88 -2.63 -8.87
N PHE A 212 13.01 -2.39 -10.18
CA PHE A 212 14.10 -2.92 -11.02
C PHE A 212 15.49 -2.59 -10.47
N HIS A 213 15.66 -1.40 -9.88
CA HIS A 213 16.95 -0.94 -9.36
C HIS A 213 17.35 -1.59 -8.02
N VAL A 214 16.40 -2.14 -7.24
CA VAL A 214 16.70 -2.82 -5.95
C VAL A 214 16.72 -4.35 -6.12
N THR A 215 16.08 -4.85 -7.16
CA THR A 215 15.85 -6.28 -7.42
C THR A 215 17.14 -7.12 -7.51
N PRO A 216 18.19 -6.71 -8.25
CA PRO A 216 19.45 -7.47 -8.29
C PRO A 216 20.08 -7.64 -6.90
N PHE A 217 19.89 -6.65 -6.03
CA PHE A 217 20.49 -6.61 -4.69
C PHE A 217 19.74 -7.48 -3.68
N LEU A 218 18.41 -7.48 -3.71
CA LEU A 218 17.57 -8.32 -2.84
C LEU A 218 17.67 -9.81 -3.17
N HIS A 219 17.89 -10.15 -4.44
CA HIS A 219 18.10 -11.54 -4.86
C HIS A 219 19.38 -12.13 -4.24
N LYS A 220 20.40 -11.30 -3.99
CA LYS A 220 21.64 -11.71 -3.31
C LYS A 220 21.44 -12.01 -1.81
N LEU A 221 20.55 -11.28 -1.13
CA LEU A 221 20.22 -11.50 0.28
C LEU A 221 19.46 -12.82 0.52
N HIS A 222 18.63 -13.24 -0.44
CA HIS A 222 17.77 -14.43 -0.29
C HIS A 222 18.27 -15.67 -1.05
N SER A 223 19.30 -15.55 -1.89
CA SER A 223 19.94 -16.67 -2.60
C SER A 223 21.47 -16.63 -2.47
N PRO A 224 22.04 -17.02 -1.32
CA PRO A 224 23.49 -17.05 -1.11
C PRO A 224 24.25 -18.07 -1.98
N LYS A 225 23.55 -18.89 -2.79
CA LYS A 225 24.13 -20.05 -3.50
C LYS A 225 24.72 -19.76 -4.89
N LYS A 226 24.80 -18.51 -5.35
CA LYS A 226 25.47 -18.17 -6.62
C LYS A 226 26.77 -17.41 -6.35
N ASP A 227 27.74 -18.13 -5.81
CA ASP A 227 29.08 -17.59 -5.48
C ASP A 227 29.97 -17.49 -6.74
N THR A 228 29.46 -16.85 -7.79
CA THR A 228 30.16 -16.66 -9.05
C THR A 228 31.00 -15.37 -8.98
N ARG A 229 32.21 -15.38 -9.57
CA ARG A 229 33.12 -14.20 -9.58
C ARG A 229 32.42 -12.94 -10.12
N TYR A 230 31.51 -13.11 -11.08
CA TYR A 230 30.64 -12.06 -11.61
C TYR A 230 29.84 -11.32 -10.53
N TRP A 231 29.19 -12.05 -9.61
CA TRP A 231 28.42 -11.44 -8.52
C TRP A 231 29.30 -10.73 -7.49
N LYS A 232 30.51 -11.23 -7.24
CA LYS A 232 31.50 -10.56 -6.36
C LYS A 232 31.94 -9.22 -6.96
N ILE A 233 32.22 -9.18 -8.25
CA ILE A 233 32.57 -7.94 -8.98
C ILE A 233 31.41 -6.95 -8.98
N LEU A 234 30.19 -7.39 -9.30
CA LEU A 234 29.00 -6.53 -9.27
C LEU A 234 28.72 -5.96 -7.87
N SER A 235 28.96 -6.74 -6.83
CA SER A 235 28.76 -6.31 -5.45
C SER A 235 29.82 -5.32 -5.00
N PHE A 236 31.07 -5.53 -5.43
CA PHE A 236 32.15 -4.58 -5.19
C PHE A 236 31.85 -3.25 -5.90
N LEU A 237 31.46 -3.32 -7.18
CA LEU A 237 31.09 -2.14 -7.96
C LEU A 237 29.88 -1.41 -7.38
N ASP A 238 28.87 -2.13 -6.89
CA ASP A 238 27.74 -1.52 -6.19
C ASP A 238 28.15 -0.88 -4.86
N HIS A 239 28.99 -1.53 -4.06
CA HIS A 239 29.49 -0.95 -2.82
C HIS A 239 30.32 0.31 -3.10
N ASP A 240 31.11 0.29 -4.17
CA ASP A 240 31.88 1.44 -4.63
C ASP A 240 30.98 2.56 -5.14
N ILE A 241 29.97 2.26 -5.97
CA ILE A 241 28.97 3.24 -6.45
C ILE A 241 28.19 3.83 -5.29
N ARG A 242 27.74 3.02 -4.32
CA ARG A 242 27.01 3.52 -3.13
C ARG A 242 27.91 4.34 -2.23
N SER A 243 29.14 3.88 -1.99
CA SER A 243 30.11 4.61 -1.16
C SER A 243 30.46 5.94 -1.80
N ARG A 244 30.71 5.96 -3.11
CA ARG A 244 30.94 7.20 -3.88
C ARG A 244 29.70 8.08 -3.93
N ALA A 245 28.50 7.53 -4.12
CA ALA A 245 27.26 8.30 -4.08
C ALA A 245 26.98 8.87 -2.69
N GLN A 246 27.31 8.14 -1.62
CA GLN A 246 27.21 8.61 -0.24
C GLN A 246 28.28 9.67 0.08
N ALA A 247 29.51 9.50 -0.40
CA ALA A 247 30.59 10.48 -0.26
C ALA A 247 30.25 11.77 -1.04
N LEU A 248 29.84 11.65 -2.30
CA LEU A 248 29.33 12.77 -3.11
C LEU A 248 28.11 13.43 -2.47
N SER A 249 27.25 12.65 -1.81
CA SER A 249 26.13 13.18 -1.03
C SER A 249 26.58 13.98 0.18
N GLN A 250 27.57 13.49 0.93
CA GLN A 250 28.10 14.18 2.11
C GLN A 250 28.86 15.45 1.71
N LEU A 251 29.49 15.43 0.54
CA LEU A 251 30.17 16.58 -0.08
C LEU A 251 29.22 17.57 -0.77
N GLY A 252 27.92 17.28 -0.86
CA GLY A 252 26.94 18.14 -1.52
C GLY A 252 27.09 18.25 -3.05
N LEU A 253 27.89 17.37 -3.68
CA LEU A 253 28.24 17.40 -5.11
C LEU A 253 27.34 16.52 -5.98
N LEU A 254 26.27 15.93 -5.43
CA LEU A 254 25.34 15.14 -6.23
C LEU A 254 24.53 16.05 -7.15
N PRO A 255 24.46 15.76 -8.46
CA PRO A 255 23.57 16.46 -9.36
C PRO A 255 22.13 16.28 -8.88
N THR A 256 21.41 17.39 -8.82
CA THR A 256 19.99 17.43 -8.48
C THR A 256 19.18 16.80 -9.61
N PHE A 257 19.06 15.48 -9.65
CA PHE A 257 18.20 14.81 -10.63
C PHE A 257 16.75 15.17 -10.32
N PHE A 258 16.09 15.91 -11.22
CA PHE A 258 14.70 16.36 -11.07
C PHE A 258 14.42 17.09 -9.73
N GLY A 259 15.39 17.88 -9.22
CA GLY A 259 15.22 18.63 -7.98
C GLY A 259 15.22 17.76 -6.71
N GLN A 260 15.89 16.60 -6.74
CA GLN A 260 16.11 15.69 -5.60
C GLN A 260 17.62 15.43 -5.40
N THR A 261 18.07 15.40 -4.14
CA THR A 261 19.40 14.89 -3.79
C THR A 261 19.34 13.35 -3.74
N ILE A 262 20.16 12.67 -4.55
CA ILE A 262 20.19 11.19 -4.68
C ILE A 262 20.44 10.48 -3.31
N SER A 263 20.89 11.23 -2.30
CA SER A 263 21.01 10.82 -0.90
C SER A 263 19.74 10.18 -0.30
N GLY A 264 18.57 10.74 -0.61
CA GLY A 264 17.30 10.32 -0.02
C GLY A 264 16.84 8.95 -0.52
N VAL A 265 17.13 8.62 -1.78
CA VAL A 265 16.82 7.35 -2.44
C VAL A 265 17.78 6.24 -1.98
N ALA A 266 19.05 6.58 -1.71
CA ALA A 266 20.07 5.61 -1.30
C ALA A 266 19.93 5.11 0.16
N LYS A 267 19.31 5.89 1.05
CA LYS A 267 19.17 5.56 2.50
C LYS A 267 17.85 4.87 2.86
N GLN A 268 16.98 4.56 1.90
CA GLN A 268 15.64 4.04 2.22
C GLN A 268 15.71 2.56 2.64
N LYS A 269 14.90 2.21 3.65
CA LYS A 269 14.71 0.82 4.07
C LYS A 269 13.75 0.14 3.08
N TYR A 270 14.29 -0.63 2.14
CA TYR A 270 13.50 -1.34 1.11
C TYR A 270 13.06 -2.75 1.55
N HIS A 271 13.26 -3.12 2.82
CA HIS A 271 12.92 -4.45 3.32
C HIS A 271 12.00 -4.37 4.54
N GLY A 272 11.05 -5.30 4.59
CA GLY A 272 10.16 -5.50 5.73
C GLY A 272 10.63 -6.68 6.58
N ASP A 273 9.75 -7.18 7.43
CA ASP A 273 9.96 -8.44 8.15
C ASP A 273 10.02 -9.60 7.16
N VAL A 274 9.13 -9.59 6.16
CA VAL A 274 9.15 -10.51 5.02
C VAL A 274 9.23 -9.68 3.75
N THR A 275 10.23 -9.93 2.91
CA THR A 275 10.33 -9.29 1.60
C THR A 275 10.22 -10.32 0.50
N ILE A 276 9.16 -10.21 -0.30
CA ILE A 276 8.87 -11.11 -1.41
C ILE A 276 9.35 -10.46 -2.69
N VAL A 277 10.35 -11.05 -3.34
CA VAL A 277 10.90 -10.56 -4.61
C VAL A 277 10.67 -11.64 -5.69
N PRO A 278 10.06 -11.30 -6.83
CA PRO A 278 9.88 -12.25 -7.91
C PRO A 278 11.22 -12.52 -8.63
N SER A 279 11.34 -13.68 -9.24
CA SER A 279 12.41 -13.95 -10.21
C SER A 279 12.08 -13.21 -11.51
N PHE A 280 12.91 -12.25 -11.91
CA PHE A 280 12.73 -11.49 -13.14
C PHE A 280 13.60 -12.04 -14.29
N THR A 281 13.10 -11.91 -15.51
CA THR A 281 13.86 -12.11 -16.74
C THR A 281 14.83 -10.94 -16.95
N SER A 282 15.91 -11.12 -17.73
CA SER A 282 16.92 -10.08 -17.97
C SER A 282 16.34 -8.77 -18.54
N ALA A 283 15.35 -8.86 -19.45
CA ALA A 283 14.67 -7.69 -20.02
C ALA A 283 13.76 -6.95 -19.01
N GLU A 284 13.18 -7.67 -18.05
CA GLU A 284 12.39 -7.10 -16.95
C GLU A 284 13.30 -6.46 -15.92
N THR A 285 14.48 -7.05 -15.69
CA THR A 285 15.52 -6.51 -14.81
C THR A 285 16.11 -5.20 -15.35
N MET A 286 16.16 -5.03 -16.68
CA MET A 286 16.54 -3.76 -17.31
C MET A 286 15.44 -2.69 -17.28
N GLY A 287 14.23 -3.00 -16.78
CA GLY A 287 13.15 -2.03 -16.63
C GLY A 287 12.44 -1.62 -17.93
N ILE A 288 12.86 -2.16 -19.08
CA ILE A 288 12.28 -1.83 -20.39
C ILE A 288 10.78 -2.12 -20.40
N LYS A 289 10.37 -3.31 -19.94
CA LYS A 289 8.95 -3.71 -19.89
C LYS A 289 8.07 -2.91 -18.90
N ALA A 290 8.65 -2.08 -18.02
CA ALA A 290 7.88 -1.32 -17.04
C ALA A 290 7.09 -0.16 -17.64
N VAL A 291 7.46 0.29 -18.85
CA VAL A 291 6.83 1.43 -19.56
C VAL A 291 5.94 0.94 -20.72
N PHE A 292 5.65 -0.36 -20.78
CA PHE A 292 4.79 -0.96 -21.80
C PHE A 292 3.50 -1.44 -21.17
N ASN A 293 2.41 -1.34 -21.94
CA ASN A 293 1.18 -2.04 -21.58
C ASN A 293 1.41 -3.55 -21.69
N PRO A 294 1.23 -4.34 -20.61
CA PRO A 294 1.52 -5.76 -20.64
C PRO A 294 0.50 -6.52 -21.49
N ASP A 295 0.97 -7.47 -22.29
CA ASP A 295 0.12 -8.38 -23.06
C ASP A 295 -0.39 -9.55 -22.19
N VAL A 296 -1.36 -10.32 -22.68
CA VAL A 296 -1.95 -11.48 -21.99
C VAL A 296 -0.89 -12.50 -21.57
N LYS A 297 0.09 -12.75 -22.45
CA LYS A 297 1.22 -13.65 -22.15
C LYS A 297 2.11 -13.11 -21.02
N ASP A 298 2.37 -11.81 -21.03
CA ASP A 298 3.16 -11.15 -19.99
C ASP A 298 2.42 -11.18 -18.66
N MET A 299 1.12 -10.88 -18.65
CA MET A 299 0.29 -10.93 -17.45
C MET A 299 0.25 -12.34 -16.84
N ARG A 300 0.07 -13.38 -17.66
CA ARG A 300 0.16 -14.77 -17.20
C ARG A 300 1.51 -15.07 -16.56
N HIS A 301 2.59 -14.64 -17.20
CA HIS A 301 3.95 -14.80 -16.66
C HIS A 301 4.12 -14.09 -15.31
N TYR A 302 3.65 -12.85 -15.18
CA TYR A 302 3.75 -12.05 -13.95
C TYR A 302 2.88 -12.59 -12.81
N ILE A 303 1.68 -13.08 -13.12
CA ILE A 303 0.80 -13.71 -12.14
C ILE A 303 1.45 -14.99 -11.62
N ALA A 304 1.81 -15.92 -12.51
CA ALA A 304 2.44 -17.18 -12.10
C ALA A 304 3.78 -16.95 -11.39
N GLY A 305 4.59 -15.98 -11.83
CA GLY A 305 5.84 -15.60 -11.18
C GLY A 305 5.66 -15.03 -9.78
N GLY A 306 4.65 -14.18 -9.59
CA GLY A 306 4.30 -13.62 -8.28
C GLY A 306 3.80 -14.68 -7.30
N GLU A 307 3.03 -15.65 -7.79
CA GLU A 307 2.52 -16.77 -6.99
C GLU A 307 3.66 -17.67 -6.51
N ARG A 308 4.52 -18.15 -7.44
CA ARG A 308 5.69 -18.98 -7.11
C ARG A 308 6.63 -18.30 -6.11
N ALA A 309 6.83 -17.00 -6.24
CA ALA A 309 7.68 -16.24 -5.32
C ALA A 309 7.08 -16.13 -3.92
N THR A 310 5.75 -16.22 -3.78
CA THR A 310 5.06 -16.06 -2.50
C THR A 310 5.00 -17.37 -1.72
N TRP A 311 4.88 -18.51 -2.41
CA TRP A 311 4.74 -19.84 -1.79
C TRP A 311 5.73 -20.12 -0.63
N PRO A 312 7.05 -19.90 -0.79
CA PRO A 312 8.02 -20.17 0.28
C PRO A 312 7.83 -19.34 1.55
N HIS A 313 7.17 -18.18 1.45
CA HIS A 313 7.01 -17.24 2.56
C HIS A 313 5.69 -17.40 3.31
N LEU A 314 4.73 -18.18 2.80
CA LEU A 314 3.39 -18.26 3.40
C LEU A 314 3.39 -18.84 4.80
N ASN A 315 4.24 -19.84 5.09
CA ASN A 315 4.37 -20.38 6.44
C ASN A 315 4.87 -19.32 7.44
N ARG A 316 5.78 -18.45 7.00
CA ARG A 316 6.29 -17.35 7.81
C ARG A 316 5.21 -16.31 8.07
N VAL A 317 4.43 -15.95 7.05
CA VAL A 317 3.30 -15.01 7.21
C VAL A 317 2.22 -15.61 8.12
N LYS A 318 1.88 -16.89 7.95
CA LYS A 318 0.98 -17.65 8.86
C LYS A 318 1.44 -17.56 10.31
N PHE A 319 2.73 -17.76 10.55
CA PHE A 319 3.30 -17.67 11.89
C PHE A 319 3.19 -16.26 12.48
N MET A 320 3.48 -15.22 11.69
CA MET A 320 3.37 -13.82 12.12
C MET A 320 1.94 -13.43 12.52
N MET A 321 0.93 -13.92 11.78
CA MET A 321 -0.47 -13.63 12.07
C MET A 321 -1.05 -14.50 13.19
N ARG A 322 -0.42 -15.64 13.53
CA ARG A 322 -0.94 -16.62 14.48
C ARG A 322 -1.33 -15.98 15.83
N THR A 323 -0.50 -15.06 16.33
CA THR A 323 -0.77 -14.36 17.59
C THR A 323 -2.03 -13.51 17.50
N GLU A 324 -2.18 -12.73 16.42
CA GLU A 324 -3.36 -11.88 16.18
C GLU A 324 -4.62 -12.72 16.01
N THR A 325 -4.57 -13.78 15.17
CA THR A 325 -5.70 -14.68 14.95
C THR A 325 -6.14 -15.37 16.24
N LYS A 326 -5.20 -15.83 17.08
CA LYS A 326 -5.54 -16.47 18.36
C LYS A 326 -6.10 -15.46 19.37
N LEU A 327 -5.55 -14.25 19.44
CA LEU A 327 -6.08 -13.20 20.29
C LEU A 327 -7.50 -12.82 19.87
N GLY A 328 -7.75 -12.63 18.57
CA GLY A 328 -9.08 -12.38 18.02
C GLY A 328 -10.07 -13.50 18.37
N SER A 329 -9.66 -14.76 18.20
CA SER A 329 -10.47 -15.93 18.56
C SER A 329 -10.81 -15.98 20.06
N CYS A 330 -9.88 -15.60 20.94
CA CYS A 330 -10.14 -15.51 22.38
C CYS A 330 -11.14 -14.39 22.70
N ILE A 331 -10.99 -13.22 22.08
CA ILE A 331 -11.90 -12.08 22.27
C ILE A 331 -13.31 -12.45 21.80
N SER A 332 -13.46 -13.02 20.61
CA SER A 332 -14.77 -13.44 20.09
C SER A 332 -15.46 -14.49 20.96
N ARG A 333 -14.69 -15.45 21.51
CA ARG A 333 -15.23 -16.42 22.47
C ARG A 333 -15.71 -15.74 23.76
N LEU A 334 -14.92 -14.82 24.31
CA LEU A 334 -15.31 -14.05 25.49
C LEU A 334 -16.57 -13.22 25.23
N GLN A 335 -16.66 -12.54 24.08
CA GLN A 335 -17.84 -11.78 23.69
C GLN A 335 -19.08 -12.68 23.59
N LYS A 336 -18.96 -13.84 22.95
CA LYS A 336 -20.04 -14.83 22.85
C LYS A 336 -20.49 -15.31 24.23
N SER A 337 -19.55 -15.71 25.09
CA SER A 337 -19.86 -16.13 26.46
C SER A 337 -20.49 -15.01 27.31
N LEU A 338 -20.17 -13.74 27.04
CA LEU A 338 -20.79 -12.60 27.72
C LEU A 338 -22.22 -12.33 27.22
N LEU A 339 -22.50 -12.59 25.94
CA LEU A 339 -23.84 -12.47 25.34
C LEU A 339 -24.78 -13.61 25.79
N GLU A 340 -24.24 -14.80 26.03
CA GLU A 340 -25.00 -15.99 26.45
C GLU A 340 -25.29 -16.03 27.98
N ARG A 341 -24.75 -15.09 28.76
CA ARG A 341 -25.04 -15.02 30.21
C ARG A 341 -26.46 -14.49 30.46
N PRO A 342 -27.22 -15.09 31.41
CA PRO A 342 -28.55 -14.60 31.80
C PRO A 342 -28.53 -13.13 32.22
N SER A 343 -29.57 -12.38 31.84
CA SER A 343 -29.74 -10.94 32.08
C SER A 343 -29.59 -10.55 33.55
N GLU A 344 -29.87 -11.46 34.48
CA GLU A 344 -29.78 -11.26 35.94
C GLU A 344 -28.34 -11.06 36.45
N LEU A 345 -27.32 -11.50 35.71
CA LEU A 345 -25.89 -11.33 36.05
C LEU A 345 -25.22 -10.19 35.28
N ARG A 346 -25.96 -9.47 34.44
CA ARG A 346 -25.45 -8.39 33.58
C ARG A 346 -25.31 -7.09 34.39
N ASN A 347 -24.37 -7.06 35.34
CA ASN A 347 -24.05 -5.84 36.07
C ASN A 347 -23.60 -4.71 35.11
N SER A 348 -24.03 -3.47 35.36
CA SER A 348 -23.70 -2.26 34.56
C SER A 348 -22.19 -2.05 34.36
N LYS A 349 -21.38 -2.57 35.28
CA LYS A 349 -19.90 -2.56 35.22
C LYS A 349 -19.35 -3.37 34.04
N TRP A 350 -20.03 -4.44 33.62
CA TRP A 350 -19.63 -5.30 32.51
C TRP A 350 -20.07 -4.75 31.16
N GLU A 351 -21.17 -3.98 31.10
CA GLU A 351 -21.60 -3.30 29.87
C GLU A 351 -20.61 -2.22 29.42
N HIS A 352 -20.02 -1.49 30.38
CA HIS A 352 -18.90 -0.58 30.09
C HIS A 352 -17.65 -1.31 29.57
N GLN A 353 -17.37 -2.52 30.07
CA GLN A 353 -16.25 -3.33 29.57
C GLN A 353 -16.53 -3.94 28.20
N LEU A 354 -17.77 -4.33 27.92
CA LEU A 354 -18.22 -4.76 26.59
C LEU A 354 -18.11 -3.62 25.57
N SER A 355 -18.55 -2.41 25.92
CA SER A 355 -18.37 -1.20 25.09
C SER A 355 -16.89 -0.90 24.83
N SER A 356 -16.03 -1.02 25.86
CA SER A 356 -14.57 -0.87 25.72
C SER A 356 -13.95 -1.96 24.81
N LEU A 357 -14.37 -3.21 24.95
CA LEU A 357 -13.91 -4.31 24.09
C LEU A 357 -14.40 -4.14 22.65
N HIS A 358 -15.64 -3.71 22.45
CA HIS A 358 -16.18 -3.34 21.13
C HIS A 358 -15.42 -2.17 20.52
N SER A 359 -15.02 -1.18 21.32
CA SER A 359 -14.16 -0.08 20.87
C SER A 359 -12.76 -0.57 20.49
N PHE A 360 -12.22 -1.59 21.16
CA PHE A 360 -10.91 -2.17 20.87
C PHE A 360 -10.95 -3.08 19.62
N THR A 361 -12.02 -3.85 19.44
CA THR A 361 -12.30 -4.57 18.19
C THR A 361 -12.59 -3.61 17.06
N ASN A 362 -13.25 -2.47 17.31
CA ASN A 362 -13.48 -1.41 16.34
C ASN A 362 -12.27 -0.48 16.14
N LEU A 363 -11.26 -0.49 17.02
CA LEU A 363 -9.95 0.13 16.75
C LEU A 363 -9.07 -0.78 15.89
N THR A 364 -9.32 -2.10 15.92
CA THR A 364 -8.78 -3.09 14.97
C THR A 364 -9.70 -3.32 13.76
N HIS A 365 -10.91 -2.79 13.79
CA HIS A 365 -11.91 -2.69 12.72
C HIS A 365 -12.41 -1.24 12.67
N ALA A 366 -11.58 -0.29 12.22
CA ALA A 366 -11.91 1.14 12.28
C ALA A 366 -13.31 1.44 11.68
N GLU A 367 -14.31 1.60 12.52
CA GLU A 367 -15.58 2.23 12.19
C GLU A 367 -15.61 3.59 12.88
N ILE A 368 -15.71 4.64 12.08
CA ILE A 368 -15.75 6.03 12.53
C ILE A 368 -17.12 6.29 13.18
N PRO A 369 -17.20 6.78 14.44
CA PRO A 369 -18.46 7.25 14.98
C PRO A 369 -18.82 8.59 14.35
N SER A 370 -19.98 8.66 13.70
CA SER A 370 -20.60 9.93 13.30
C SER A 370 -21.25 10.58 14.53
N LYS A 371 -20.62 11.62 15.08
CA LYS A 371 -21.24 12.88 15.57
C LYS A 371 -20.26 13.70 16.42
N GLY A 372 -20.28 15.01 16.20
CA GLY A 372 -19.38 15.99 16.80
C GLY A 372 -19.55 16.19 18.30
N GLY A 373 -18.46 16.66 18.92
CA GLY A 373 -18.41 17.11 20.30
C GLY A 373 -16.98 17.51 20.68
N ASN A 374 -16.80 18.78 21.01
CA ASN A 374 -15.56 19.39 21.54
C ASN A 374 -15.02 18.63 22.77
N GLY A 375 -13.70 18.50 22.87
CA GLY A 375 -13.04 18.06 24.11
C GLY A 375 -11.56 17.76 23.95
N THR A 376 -10.73 18.64 24.49
CA THR A 376 -9.28 18.51 24.64
C THR A 376 -8.91 17.42 25.68
N SER A 377 -7.84 16.65 25.44
CA SER A 377 -6.77 16.31 26.39
C SER A 377 -6.06 14.97 26.13
N GLY A 378 -4.72 14.98 26.30
CA GLY A 378 -4.05 13.96 27.11
C GLY A 378 -3.35 12.78 26.42
N ALA A 379 -2.17 13.03 25.84
CA ALA A 379 -1.19 12.00 25.56
C ALA A 379 -0.63 11.41 26.88
N GLY A 380 -1.08 10.20 27.26
CA GLY A 380 -0.55 9.51 28.46
C GLY A 380 -1.12 8.11 28.74
N GLY A 381 -1.86 7.51 27.81
CA GLY A 381 -2.81 6.44 28.16
C GLY A 381 -2.34 4.99 28.09
N VAL A 382 -1.22 4.65 27.43
CA VAL A 382 -0.96 3.24 27.07
C VAL A 382 -0.26 2.43 28.17
N SER A 383 0.70 3.04 28.89
CA SER A 383 1.41 2.37 29.99
C SER A 383 0.49 2.12 31.20
N GLY A 384 -0.33 3.11 31.57
CA GLY A 384 -1.31 2.99 32.65
C GLY A 384 -2.42 1.97 32.36
N LYS A 385 -2.85 1.84 31.09
CA LYS A 385 -3.87 0.86 30.70
C LYS A 385 -3.34 -0.58 30.69
N MET A 386 -2.06 -0.81 30.39
CA MET A 386 -1.40 -2.11 30.52
C MET A 386 -1.26 -2.56 31.99
N ALA A 387 -0.96 -1.63 32.90
CA ALA A 387 -0.92 -1.91 34.34
C ALA A 387 -2.31 -2.25 34.90
N ALA A 388 -3.35 -1.56 34.43
CA ALA A 388 -4.74 -1.87 34.79
C ALA A 388 -5.19 -3.26 34.27
N LEU A 389 -4.73 -3.67 33.08
CA LEU A 389 -5.00 -5.00 32.51
C LEU A 389 -4.34 -6.13 33.30
N ARG A 390 -3.11 -5.94 33.80
CA ARG A 390 -2.45 -6.94 34.67
C ARG A 390 -3.18 -7.09 36.00
N SER A 391 -3.55 -5.97 36.63
CA SER A 391 -4.32 -5.96 37.87
C SER A 391 -5.71 -6.60 37.72
N ALA A 392 -6.36 -6.40 36.57
CA ALA A 392 -7.64 -7.04 36.27
C ALA A 392 -7.51 -8.55 36.00
N ALA A 393 -6.45 -8.97 35.29
CA ALA A 393 -6.16 -10.38 35.00
C ALA A 393 -5.79 -11.16 36.28
N ASP A 394 -5.02 -10.57 37.19
CA ASP A 394 -4.65 -11.20 38.46
C ASP A 394 -5.87 -11.37 39.39
N ARG A 395 -6.79 -10.40 39.40
CA ARG A 395 -8.06 -10.50 40.16
C ARG A 395 -8.98 -11.59 39.61
N LEU A 396 -9.12 -11.65 38.28
CA LEU A 396 -9.89 -12.71 37.61
C LEU A 396 -9.30 -14.11 37.85
N GLY A 397 -7.97 -14.24 37.85
CA GLY A 397 -7.30 -15.52 38.17
C GLY A 397 -7.51 -15.97 39.62
N SER A 398 -7.67 -15.02 40.56
CA SER A 398 -7.91 -15.31 41.98
C SER A 398 -9.35 -15.72 42.29
N GLU A 399 -10.34 -15.17 41.57
CA GLU A 399 -11.76 -15.51 41.74
C GLU A 399 -12.10 -16.86 41.12
N VAL A 400 -11.48 -17.22 39.99
CA VAL A 400 -11.65 -18.54 39.34
C VAL A 400 -11.02 -19.68 40.16
N ARG A 401 -10.12 -19.40 41.11
CA ARG A 401 -9.59 -20.41 42.05
C ARG A 401 -10.42 -20.55 43.33
N ARG A 402 -11.43 -19.71 43.55
CA ARG A 402 -12.25 -19.70 44.78
C ARG A 402 -13.71 -20.12 44.57
N GLY A 403 -14.14 -20.34 43.32
CA GLY A 403 -15.37 -21.07 42.98
C GLY A 403 -15.00 -22.40 42.38
#